data_AF-M6UPW2-F1
#
_entry.id   AF-M6UPW2-F1
#
_cell.length_a   1.000
_cell.length_b   1.000
_cell.length_c   1.000
_cell.angle_alpha   90.00
_cell.angle_beta   90.00
_cell.angle_gamma   90.00
#
_symmetry.space_group_name_H-M   'P 1'
#
loop_
_entity.id
_entity.type
_entity.pdbx_description
1 polymer ?
#
loop_
_entity_poly.entity_id
_entity_poly.type
_entity_poly.pdbx_seq_one_letter_code
_entity_poly.pdbx_strand_id
1 'polypeptide(L)'
;MERLLMDILNAGIALFQNGEEKVKQSLAELDTIYQELREKGESNQSVKANQIRELLNKTVQDATEILAKGGEGRQQAFVKLQENFIRLSAEIEASIPDQFKATTKNTLEELKRLLSNKQ
;
A
#
# COMPACT_ATOMS: atom_id res chain seq x y z
N MET A 1 14.32 1.79 6.54
CA MET A 1 12.88 2.01 6.25
C MET A 1 12.61 1.90 4.76
N GLU A 2 13.56 2.22 3.86
CA GLU A 2 13.30 2.21 2.41
C GLU A 2 12.83 0.84 1.89
N ARG A 3 13.41 -0.27 2.39
CA ARG A 3 12.99 -1.63 2.00
C ARG A 3 11.47 -1.82 2.18
N LEU A 4 10.95 -1.43 3.34
CA LEU A 4 9.51 -1.59 3.65
C LEU A 4 8.64 -0.69 2.78
N LEU A 5 9.12 0.49 2.39
CA LEU A 5 8.40 1.35 1.45
C LEU A 5 8.30 0.69 0.06
N MET A 6 9.39 0.08 -0.41
CA MET A 6 9.39 -0.71 -1.64
C MET A 6 8.49 -1.94 -1.53
N ASP A 7 8.48 -2.61 -0.38
CA ASP A 7 7.62 -3.77 -0.13
C ASP A 7 6.12 -3.38 -0.25
N ILE A 8 5.71 -2.21 0.27
CA ILE A 8 4.34 -1.67 0.08
C ILE A 8 4.04 -1.49 -1.41
N LEU A 9 4.93 -0.80 -2.14
CA LEU A 9 4.69 -0.49 -3.54
C LEU A 9 4.62 -1.75 -4.41
N ASN A 10 5.48 -2.74 -4.15
CA ASN A 10 5.49 -4.01 -4.85
C ASN A 10 4.23 -4.83 -4.58
N ALA A 11 3.75 -4.85 -3.32
CA ALA A 11 2.47 -5.49 -2.98
C ALA A 11 1.30 -4.82 -3.71
N GLY A 12 1.31 -3.49 -3.85
CA GLY A 12 0.34 -2.74 -4.66
C GLY A 12 0.39 -3.13 -6.14
N ILE A 13 1.58 -3.19 -6.74
CA ILE A 13 1.77 -3.61 -8.13
C ILE A 13 1.23 -5.02 -8.34
N ALA A 14 1.62 -5.97 -7.49
CA ALA A 14 1.16 -7.35 -7.57
C ALA A 14 -0.37 -7.43 -7.48
N LEU A 15 -1.00 -6.71 -6.54
CA LEU A 15 -2.44 -6.62 -6.43
C LEU A 15 -3.09 -6.13 -7.73
N PHE A 16 -2.68 -4.97 -8.25
CA PHE A 16 -3.36 -4.35 -9.39
C PHE A 16 -3.00 -4.97 -10.74
N GLN A 17 -1.90 -5.72 -10.84
CA GLN A 17 -1.60 -6.55 -12.00
C GLN A 17 -2.47 -7.81 -12.05
N ASN A 18 -2.77 -8.41 -10.90
CA ASN A 18 -3.55 -9.64 -10.83
C ASN A 18 -5.06 -9.41 -10.63
N GLY A 19 -5.46 -8.19 -10.26
CA GLY A 19 -6.85 -7.80 -10.09
C GLY A 19 -7.50 -8.32 -8.81
N GLU A 20 -8.84 -8.28 -8.79
CA GLU A 20 -9.68 -8.54 -7.62
C GLU A 20 -9.43 -9.93 -6.98
N GLU A 21 -9.03 -10.93 -7.77
CA GLU A 21 -8.82 -12.30 -7.30
C GLU A 21 -7.76 -12.40 -6.19
N LYS A 22 -6.79 -11.48 -6.19
CA LYS A 22 -5.66 -11.45 -5.26
C LYS A 22 -5.85 -10.54 -4.07
N VAL A 23 -7.03 -9.95 -3.87
CA VAL A 23 -7.31 -9.01 -2.77
C VAL A 23 -6.97 -9.61 -1.40
N LYS A 24 -7.41 -10.84 -1.09
CA LYS A 24 -7.14 -11.47 0.21
C LYS A 24 -5.65 -11.74 0.45
N GLN A 25 -4.95 -12.20 -0.58
CA GLN A 25 -3.51 -12.46 -0.50
C GLN A 25 -2.75 -11.15 -0.27
N SER A 26 -3.03 -10.14 -1.10
CA SER A 26 -2.36 -8.84 -1.02
C SER A 26 -2.63 -8.14 0.32
N LEU A 27 -3.83 -8.32 0.88
CA LEU A 27 -4.17 -7.78 2.19
C LEU A 27 -3.35 -8.43 3.31
N ALA A 28 -3.12 -9.74 3.27
CA ALA A 28 -2.26 -10.42 4.23
C ALA A 28 -0.79 -9.99 4.11
N GLU A 29 -0.32 -9.76 2.88
CA GLU A 29 1.02 -9.20 2.63
C GLU A 29 1.13 -7.77 3.20
N LEU A 30 0.14 -6.92 2.98
CA LEU A 30 0.11 -5.56 3.53
C LEU A 30 0.03 -5.52 5.06
N ASP A 31 -0.74 -6.42 5.67
CA ASP A 31 -0.77 -6.55 7.14
C ASP A 31 0.60 -6.97 7.68
N THR A 32 1.28 -7.92 7.03
CA THR A 32 2.64 -8.33 7.40
C THR A 32 3.61 -7.14 7.34
N ILE A 33 3.58 -6.37 6.24
CA ILE A 33 4.41 -5.17 6.08
C ILE A 33 4.07 -4.12 7.15
N TYR A 34 2.79 -3.97 7.50
CA TYR A 34 2.35 -3.08 8.57
C TYR A 34 2.89 -3.51 9.93
N GLN A 35 2.83 -4.79 10.30
CA GLN A 35 3.38 -5.28 11.57
C GLN A 35 4.89 -5.00 11.63
N GLU A 36 5.64 -5.29 10.56
CA GLU A 36 7.08 -4.97 10.50
C GLU A 36 7.35 -3.46 10.63
N LEU A 37 6.54 -2.62 10.00
CA LEU A 37 6.66 -1.17 10.13
C LEU A 37 6.32 -0.70 11.55
N ARG A 38 5.34 -1.31 12.19
CA ARG A 38 4.93 -1.01 13.56
C ARG A 38 6.05 -1.34 14.54
N GLU A 39 6.63 -2.53 14.43
CA GLU A 39 7.78 -2.96 15.25
C GLU A 39 8.97 -2.03 15.06
N LYS A 40 9.31 -1.69 13.81
CA LYS A 40 10.42 -0.74 13.53
C LYS A 40 10.09 0.71 13.86
N GLY A 41 8.82 1.02 14.09
CA GLY A 41 8.33 2.35 14.46
C GLY A 41 8.85 2.85 15.81
N GLU A 42 9.35 1.96 16.67
CA GLU A 42 10.06 2.33 17.90
C GLU A 42 11.39 3.03 17.62
N SER A 43 12.03 2.72 16.48
CA SER A 43 13.33 3.28 16.09
C SER A 43 13.24 4.44 15.10
N ASN A 44 12.10 4.63 14.41
CA ASN A 44 11.88 5.76 13.51
C ASN A 44 10.49 6.37 13.73
N GLN A 45 10.47 7.46 14.50
CA GLN A 45 9.26 8.22 14.84
C GLN A 45 9.11 9.52 14.06
N SER A 46 9.81 9.66 12.93
CA SER A 46 9.61 10.84 12.07
C SER A 46 8.14 10.97 11.65
N VAL A 47 7.67 12.21 11.49
CA VAL A 47 6.27 12.51 11.12
C VAL A 47 5.85 11.72 9.87
N LYS A 48 6.72 11.68 8.86
CA LYS A 48 6.51 10.94 7.61
C LYS A 48 6.40 9.43 7.81
N ALA A 49 7.29 8.85 8.62
CA ALA A 49 7.21 7.43 8.97
C ALA A 49 5.93 7.08 9.71
N ASN A 50 5.43 7.98 10.57
CA ASN A 50 4.17 7.80 11.29
C ASN A 50 2.97 7.88 10.33
N GLN A 51 2.98 8.84 9.42
CA GLN A 51 1.93 9.02 8.41
C GLN A 51 1.80 7.79 7.49
N ILE A 52 2.91 7.25 7.00
CA ILE A 52 2.90 6.03 6.18
C ILE A 52 2.33 4.84 6.97
N ARG A 53 2.72 4.69 8.24
CA ARG A 53 2.20 3.62 9.10
C ARG A 53 0.70 3.73 9.34
N GLU A 54 0.22 4.94 9.61
CA GLU A 54 -1.20 5.20 9.82
C GLU A 54 -2.01 4.93 8.55
N LEU A 55 -1.54 5.42 7.40
CA LEU A 55 -2.18 5.17 6.11
C LEU A 55 -2.21 3.68 5.76
N LEU A 56 -1.11 2.95 6.00
CA LEU A 56 -1.06 1.52 5.72
C LEU A 56 -1.99 0.74 6.66
N ASN A 57 -1.99 1.05 7.96
CA ASN A 57 -2.91 0.45 8.92
C ASN A 57 -4.37 0.66 8.49
N LYS A 58 -4.73 1.90 8.15
CA LYS A 58 -6.06 2.24 7.68
C LYS A 58 -6.41 1.49 6.40
N THR A 59 -5.46 1.34 5.49
CA THR A 59 -5.64 0.58 4.23
C THR A 59 -6.00 -0.88 4.52
N VAL A 60 -5.29 -1.51 5.45
CA VAL A 60 -5.54 -2.89 5.87
C VAL A 60 -6.90 -3.01 6.56
N GLN A 61 -7.21 -2.09 7.48
CA GLN A 61 -8.48 -2.09 8.22
C GLN A 61 -9.68 -1.89 7.29
N ASP A 62 -9.67 -0.84 6.46
CA ASP A 62 -10.76 -0.53 5.53
C ASP A 62 -11.10 -1.74 4.65
N ALA A 63 -10.07 -2.38 4.06
CA ALA A 63 -10.26 -3.53 3.18
C ALA A 63 -10.76 -4.77 3.94
N THR A 64 -10.23 -5.02 5.15
CA THR A 64 -10.66 -6.14 6.01
C THR A 64 -12.12 -6.01 6.40
N GLU A 65 -12.55 -4.82 6.82
CA GLU A 65 -13.93 -4.54 7.21
C GLU A 65 -14.90 -4.70 6.06
N ILE A 66 -14.52 -4.28 4.85
CA ILE A 66 -15.36 -4.47 3.66
C ILE A 66 -15.48 -5.96 3.32
N LEU A 67 -14.38 -6.72 3.36
CA LEU A 67 -14.40 -8.17 3.09
C LEU A 67 -15.25 -8.95 4.12
N ALA A 68 -15.31 -8.47 5.36
CA ALA A 68 -16.11 -9.11 6.42
C ALA A 68 -17.63 -8.96 6.22
N LYS A 69 -18.09 -7.99 5.43
CA LYS A 69 -19.52 -7.71 5.22
C LYS A 69 -20.23 -8.70 4.27
N GLY A 70 -19.49 -9.61 3.61
CA GLY A 70 -20.05 -10.58 2.66
C GLY A 70 -20.54 -9.95 1.35
N GLY A 71 -21.02 -10.75 0.40
CA GLY A 71 -21.52 -10.26 -0.91
C GLY A 71 -20.42 -9.72 -1.84
N GLU A 72 -20.64 -8.53 -2.43
CA GLU A 72 -19.71 -7.81 -3.32
C GLU A 72 -18.47 -7.22 -2.59
N GLY A 73 -18.22 -7.60 -1.34
CA GLY A 73 -17.14 -7.05 -0.52
C GLY A 73 -15.74 -7.18 -1.14
N ARG A 74 -15.52 -8.12 -2.05
CA ARG A 74 -14.21 -8.26 -2.73
C ARG A 74 -13.97 -7.15 -3.76
N GLN A 75 -14.93 -6.84 -4.61
CA GLN A 75 -14.85 -5.74 -5.57
C GLN A 75 -14.78 -4.40 -4.84
N GLN A 76 -15.61 -4.21 -3.82
CA GLN A 76 -15.59 -3.00 -3.00
C GLN A 76 -14.25 -2.82 -2.27
N ALA A 77 -13.67 -3.90 -1.75
CA ALA A 77 -12.34 -3.86 -1.13
C ALA A 77 -11.26 -3.56 -2.17
N PHE A 78 -11.35 -4.11 -3.38
CA PHE A 78 -10.42 -3.81 -4.47
C PHE A 78 -10.43 -2.32 -4.84
N VAL A 79 -11.61 -1.73 -5.04
CA VAL A 79 -11.76 -0.28 -5.28
C VAL A 79 -11.20 0.52 -4.11
N LYS A 80 -11.48 0.09 -2.88
CA LYS A 80 -10.99 0.78 -1.69
C LYS A 80 -9.46 0.74 -1.58
N LEU A 81 -8.86 -0.40 -1.92
CA LEU A 81 -7.41 -0.54 -1.99
C LEU A 81 -6.83 0.39 -3.08
N GLN A 82 -7.46 0.52 -4.25
CA GLN A 82 -7.01 1.49 -5.27
C GLN A 82 -6.98 2.92 -4.72
N GLU A 83 -8.07 3.39 -4.09
CA GLU A 83 -8.13 4.73 -3.49
C GLU A 83 -7.02 4.96 -2.45
N ASN A 84 -6.81 3.96 -1.59
CA ASN A 84 -5.84 4.04 -0.52
C ASN A 84 -4.39 3.98 -1.05
N PHE A 85 -4.12 3.19 -2.09
CA PHE A 85 -2.80 3.13 -2.74
C PHE A 85 -2.44 4.40 -3.50
N ILE A 86 -3.41 5.15 -4.03
CA ILE A 86 -3.16 6.49 -4.57
C ILE A 86 -2.57 7.40 -3.49
N ARG A 87 -3.13 7.36 -2.27
CA ARG A 87 -2.65 8.18 -1.14
C ARG A 87 -1.32 7.68 -0.60
N LEU A 88 -1.17 6.37 -0.42
CA LEU A 88 0.08 5.75 0.04
C LEU A 88 1.24 6.04 -0.92
N SER A 89 1.02 5.90 -2.22
CA SER A 89 2.08 6.15 -3.22
C SER A 89 2.55 7.61 -3.21
N ALA A 90 1.64 8.57 -3.05
CA ALA A 90 2.00 9.98 -2.92
C ALA A 90 2.79 10.27 -1.63
N GLU A 91 2.37 9.72 -0.50
CA GLU A 91 3.08 9.90 0.77
C GLU A 91 4.47 9.26 0.76
N ILE A 92 4.59 8.07 0.18
CA ILE A 92 5.87 7.36 -0.01
C ILE A 92 6.79 8.20 -0.90
N GLU A 93 6.31 8.69 -2.04
CA GLU A 93 7.08 9.55 -2.95
C GLU A 93 7.59 10.82 -2.26
N ALA A 94 6.76 11.45 -1.43
CA ALA A 94 7.13 12.63 -0.64
C ALA A 94 8.12 12.32 0.49
N SER A 95 8.19 11.05 0.91
CA SER A 95 8.99 10.61 2.06
C SER A 95 10.35 10.03 1.69
N ILE A 96 10.56 9.69 0.42
CA ILE A 96 11.81 9.09 -0.05
C ILE A 96 12.91 10.17 -0.22
N PRO A 97 14.10 9.97 0.36
CA PRO A 97 15.26 10.83 0.13
C PRO A 97 15.68 10.83 -1.35
N ASP A 98 16.24 11.95 -1.83
CA ASP A 98 16.60 12.14 -3.25
C ASP A 98 17.47 11.02 -3.83
N GLN A 99 18.43 10.51 -3.05
CA GLN A 99 19.32 9.42 -3.44
C GLN A 99 18.61 8.10 -3.77
N PHE A 100 17.38 7.91 -3.31
CA PHE A 100 16.56 6.71 -3.53
C PHE A 100 15.39 6.95 -4.49
N LYS A 101 15.19 8.19 -4.94
CA LYS A 101 14.12 8.52 -5.89
C LYS A 101 14.29 7.76 -7.19
N ALA A 102 15.50 7.61 -7.72
CA ALA A 102 15.72 6.89 -8.98
C ALA A 102 15.25 5.43 -8.91
N THR A 103 15.58 4.72 -7.83
CA THR A 103 15.21 3.31 -7.62
C THR A 103 13.71 3.14 -7.39
N THR A 104 13.08 4.11 -6.72
CA THR A 104 11.65 4.02 -6.37
C THR A 104 10.74 4.58 -7.46
N LYS A 105 11.26 5.47 -8.31
CA LYS A 105 10.51 6.16 -9.37
C LYS A 105 9.86 5.19 -10.33
N ASN A 106 10.60 4.20 -10.84
CA ASN A 106 10.05 3.21 -11.77
C ASN A 106 8.90 2.42 -11.15
N THR A 107 9.04 2.02 -9.88
CA THR A 107 8.00 1.31 -9.13
C THR A 107 6.77 2.19 -8.90
N LEU A 108 6.96 3.46 -8.54
CA LEU A 108 5.87 4.43 -8.38
C LEU A 108 5.15 4.71 -9.70
N GLU A 109 5.87 4.87 -10.79
CA GLU A 109 5.29 5.09 -12.12
C GLU A 109 4.48 3.88 -12.58
N GLU A 110 4.98 2.66 -12.37
CA GLU A 110 4.24 1.44 -12.68
C GLU A 110 2.97 1.32 -11.85
N LEU A 111 3.07 1.55 -10.53
CA LEU A 111 1.90 1.53 -9.67
C LEU A 111 0.86 2.58 -10.09
N LYS A 112 1.29 3.81 -10.41
CA LYS A 112 0.41 4.89 -10.89
C LYS A 112 -0.27 4.50 -12.21
N ARG A 113 0.44 3.83 -13.12
CA ARG A 113 -0.12 3.33 -14.39
C ARG A 113 -1.24 2.32 -14.13
N LEU A 114 -0.99 1.36 -13.24
CA LEU A 114 -1.97 0.32 -12.87
C LEU A 114 -3.21 0.93 -12.18
N LEU A 115 -3.01 1.91 -11.30
CA LEU A 115 -4.10 2.63 -10.62
C LEU A 115 -4.92 3.53 -11.56
N SER A 116 -4.32 4.01 -12.65
CA SER A 116 -4.98 4.89 -13.63
C SER A 116 -5.74 4.13 -14.71
N ASN A 117 -5.40 2.86 -14.93
CA ASN A 117 -6.15 1.97 -15.81
C ASN A 117 -7.46 1.58 -15.13
N LYS A 118 -8.47 2.45 -15.26
CA LYS A 118 -9.87 2.09 -15.01
C LYS A 118 -10.25 1.00 -16.02
N GLN A 119 -10.44 -0.22 -15.53
CA GLN A 119 -11.29 -1.19 -16.22
C GLN A 119 -12.76 -0.79 -16.03
#